data_AF-Q764N2-F1
#
_entry.id   AF-Q764N2-F1
#
_cell.length_a   1.000
_cell.length_b   1.000
_cell.length_c   1.000
_cell.angle_alpha   90.00
_cell.angle_beta   90.00
_cell.angle_gamma   90.00
#
_symmetry.space_group_name_H-M   'P 1'
#
loop_
_entity.id
_entity.type
_entity.pdbx_description
1 polymer ?
#
loop_
_entity_poly.entity_id
_entity_poly.type
_entity_poly.pdbx_seq_one_letter_code
_entity_poly.pdbx_strand_id
1 'polypeptide(L)'
;MEHSRFLSGLILAAFLSRVSPYEVEMEELEDKVFVSCNTSIIWLQGTEGELLSDKKIDLGKRILDPRGLYKCNAPKEQDSNSKIFLQVYYRMCQNCVELDSATLAGIIVTDIIATLLLALGVYCFAGHEMGRFSRAADTQDLLRNDQLYQPLRDRNDGQYSRLGENWARNK
;
A
#
# COMPACT_ATOMS: atom_id res chain seq x y z
N MET A 1 38.31 -42.53 52.47
CA MET A 1 37.66 -41.38 51.82
C MET A 1 37.47 -41.73 50.34
N GLU A 2 36.42 -42.48 49.97
CA GLU A 2 36.27 -43.01 48.57
C GLU A 2 34.81 -43.04 48.05
N HIS A 3 33.93 -42.16 48.54
CA HIS A 3 32.49 -42.24 48.24
C HIS A 3 31.95 -41.27 47.18
N SER A 4 32.77 -40.51 46.43
CA SER A 4 32.25 -39.48 45.50
C SER A 4 32.36 -39.78 43.99
N ARG A 5 32.85 -40.94 43.57
CA ARG A 5 33.03 -41.25 42.12
C ARG A 5 31.79 -41.82 41.43
N PHE A 6 30.93 -42.55 42.15
CA PHE A 6 29.78 -43.22 41.53
C PHE A 6 28.65 -42.26 41.09
N LEU A 7 28.48 -41.11 41.77
CA LEU A 7 27.46 -40.13 41.40
C LEU A 7 27.77 -39.41 40.08
N SER A 8 29.06 -39.24 39.74
CA SER A 8 29.46 -38.60 38.48
C SER A 8 29.11 -39.45 37.25
N GLY A 9 29.07 -40.77 37.38
CA GLY A 9 28.71 -41.67 36.27
C GLY A 9 27.21 -41.65 35.95
N LEU A 10 26.36 -41.52 36.98
CA LEU A 10 24.90 -41.46 36.82
C LEU A 10 24.46 -40.19 36.09
N ILE A 11 25.14 -39.06 36.30
CA ILE A 11 24.85 -37.82 35.59
C ILE A 11 25.17 -37.97 34.09
N LEU A 12 26.29 -38.64 33.74
CA LEU A 12 26.66 -38.86 32.33
C LEU A 12 25.67 -39.78 31.60
N ALA A 13 25.17 -40.82 32.26
CA ALA A 13 24.15 -41.72 31.71
C ALA A 13 22.79 -41.04 31.51
N ALA A 14 22.43 -40.07 32.37
CA ALA A 14 21.20 -39.30 32.24
C ALA A 14 21.23 -38.31 31.07
N PHE A 15 22.40 -37.83 30.66
CA PHE A 15 22.54 -36.98 29.47
C PHE A 15 22.50 -37.77 28.16
N LEU A 16 23.01 -39.01 28.14
CA LEU A 16 23.02 -39.85 26.93
C LEU A 16 21.63 -40.38 26.54
N SER A 17 20.68 -40.45 27.47
CA SER A 17 19.37 -41.07 27.23
C SER A 17 18.31 -40.13 26.63
N ARG A 18 18.67 -38.90 26.24
CA ARG A 18 17.71 -37.91 25.68
C ARG A 18 17.83 -37.63 24.19
N VAL A 19 18.56 -38.43 23.42
CA VAL A 19 18.47 -38.38 21.96
C VAL A 19 17.15 -39.06 21.56
N SER A 20 16.12 -38.25 21.32
CA SER A 20 14.88 -38.72 20.70
C SER A 20 15.24 -39.34 19.34
N PRO A 21 14.87 -40.60 19.04
CA PRO A 21 15.19 -41.24 17.76
C PRO A 21 14.49 -40.58 16.55
N TYR A 22 13.58 -39.64 16.84
CA TYR A 22 12.82 -38.89 15.88
C TYR A 22 13.33 -37.45 15.82
N GLU A 23 14.22 -37.20 14.88
CA GLU A 23 14.68 -35.86 14.53
C GLU A 23 14.09 -35.51 13.16
N VAL A 24 13.17 -34.55 13.17
CA VAL A 24 12.65 -33.91 11.96
C VAL A 24 13.26 -32.52 11.95
N GLU A 25 14.08 -32.25 10.94
CA GLU A 25 14.78 -30.98 10.81
C GLU A 25 14.21 -30.21 9.62
N MET A 26 13.81 -28.97 9.89
CA MET A 26 13.44 -28.01 8.86
C MET A 26 14.67 -27.15 8.59
N GLU A 27 15.25 -27.28 7.42
CA GLU A 27 16.39 -26.46 7.02
C GLU A 27 15.93 -25.37 6.06
N GLU A 28 16.31 -24.12 6.34
CA GLU A 28 16.18 -23.02 5.38
C GLU A 28 17.57 -22.72 4.81
N LEU A 29 17.79 -23.04 3.54
CA LEU A 29 19.04 -22.71 2.85
C LEU A 29 18.75 -21.69 1.75
N GLU A 30 19.37 -20.52 1.90
CA GLU A 30 19.09 -19.33 1.07
C GLU A 30 17.61 -18.92 1.15
N ASP A 31 16.90 -18.99 0.03
CA ASP A 31 15.48 -18.71 -0.09
C ASP A 31 14.63 -19.98 -0.17
N LYS A 32 15.23 -21.17 -0.01
CA LYS A 32 14.55 -22.46 -0.15
C LYS A 32 14.30 -23.14 1.19
N VAL A 33 13.23 -23.92 1.23
CA VAL A 33 12.82 -24.68 2.42
C VAL A 33 13.03 -26.17 2.17
N PHE A 34 13.74 -26.85 3.06
CA PHE A 34 14.00 -28.27 2.99
C PHE A 34 13.44 -28.99 4.20
N VAL A 35 12.87 -30.17 3.97
CA VAL A 35 12.43 -31.08 5.02
C VAL A 35 13.42 -32.24 5.08
N SER A 36 14.05 -32.45 6.23
CA SER A 36 14.98 -33.55 6.49
C SER A 36 14.42 -34.48 7.57
N CYS A 37 14.47 -35.79 7.31
CA CYS A 37 14.09 -36.83 8.26
C CYS A 37 15.15 -37.94 8.29
N ASN A 38 15.34 -38.58 9.44
CA ASN A 38 16.24 -39.73 9.57
C ASN A 38 15.88 -40.92 8.65
N THR A 39 14.63 -40.97 8.20
CA THR A 39 13.99 -42.02 7.40
C THR A 39 13.42 -41.50 6.09
N SER A 40 12.89 -42.39 5.25
CA SER A 40 12.17 -42.02 4.02
C SER A 40 10.98 -41.09 4.30
N ILE A 41 10.86 -40.01 3.53
CA ILE A 41 9.75 -39.06 3.58
C ILE A 41 8.69 -39.42 2.54
N ILE A 42 7.42 -39.35 2.92
CA ILE A 42 6.26 -39.55 2.05
C ILE A 42 5.44 -38.26 2.05
N TRP A 43 5.22 -37.69 0.87
CA TRP A 43 4.27 -36.58 0.69
C TRP A 43 2.82 -37.10 0.76
N LEU A 44 1.96 -36.42 1.51
CA LEU A 44 0.54 -36.76 1.62
C LEU A 44 -0.35 -35.74 0.92
N GLN A 45 -0.10 -34.45 1.16
CA GLN A 45 -0.93 -33.37 0.64
C GLN A 45 -0.16 -32.05 0.60
N GLY A 46 -0.52 -31.15 -0.32
CA GLY A 46 0.03 -29.80 -0.40
C GLY A 46 1.12 -29.67 -1.47
N THR A 47 2.11 -28.81 -1.24
CA THR A 47 3.23 -28.55 -2.15
C THR A 47 4.00 -29.84 -2.41
N GLU A 48 4.04 -30.29 -3.66
CA GLU A 48 4.90 -31.38 -4.07
C GLU A 48 6.32 -30.82 -4.23
N GLY A 49 7.23 -31.26 -3.36
CA GLY A 49 8.63 -30.87 -3.40
C GLY A 49 9.48 -31.81 -4.26
N GLU A 50 10.69 -31.37 -4.61
CA GLU A 50 11.67 -32.18 -5.32
C GLU A 50 12.44 -33.06 -4.32
N LEU A 51 12.44 -34.38 -4.53
CA LEU A 51 13.15 -35.32 -3.67
C LEU A 51 14.65 -35.27 -3.98
N LEU A 52 15.45 -34.63 -3.11
CA LEU A 52 16.91 -34.59 -3.22
C LEU A 52 17.56 -35.91 -2.77
N SER A 53 16.93 -36.57 -1.80
CA SER A 53 17.33 -37.87 -1.25
C SER A 53 16.13 -38.48 -0.54
N ASP A 54 16.09 -39.79 -0.32
CA ASP A 54 14.98 -40.44 0.42
C ASP A 54 14.65 -39.74 1.75
N LYS A 55 15.66 -39.12 2.36
CA LYS A 55 15.63 -38.41 3.64
C LYS A 55 15.42 -36.90 3.54
N LYS A 56 15.48 -36.29 2.35
CA LYS A 56 15.44 -34.82 2.18
C LYS A 56 14.62 -34.39 0.97
N ILE A 57 13.64 -33.51 1.18
CA ILE A 57 12.79 -32.93 0.14
C ILE A 57 13.01 -31.41 0.08
N ASP A 58 13.22 -30.86 -1.11
CA ASP A 58 13.20 -29.42 -1.41
C ASP A 58 11.77 -28.96 -1.70
N LEU A 59 11.21 -28.09 -0.86
CA LEU A 59 9.87 -27.52 -1.04
C LEU A 59 9.86 -26.28 -1.96
N GLY A 60 11.00 -25.92 -2.52
CA GLY A 60 11.19 -24.74 -3.35
C GLY A 60 11.33 -23.48 -2.52
N LYS A 61 11.06 -22.33 -3.16
CA LYS A 61 11.28 -21.02 -2.55
C LYS A 61 10.25 -20.72 -1.45
N ARG A 62 10.73 -20.23 -0.31
CA ARG A 62 9.95 -19.80 0.85
C ARG A 62 8.86 -18.77 0.51
N ILE A 63 9.14 -17.90 -0.46
CA ILE A 63 8.23 -16.86 -0.95
C ILE A 63 7.00 -17.39 -1.70
N LEU A 64 7.01 -18.66 -2.12
CA LEU A 64 5.88 -19.31 -2.78
C LEU A 64 4.92 -19.97 -1.79
N ASP A 65 5.10 -19.72 -0.49
CA ASP A 65 4.29 -20.30 0.59
C ASP A 65 4.16 -21.82 0.49
N PRO A 66 5.27 -22.58 0.60
CA PRO A 66 5.18 -24.03 0.61
C PRO A 66 4.37 -24.50 1.83
N ARG A 67 3.30 -25.25 1.56
CA ARG A 67 2.38 -25.78 2.57
C ARG A 67 2.05 -27.21 2.27
N GLY A 68 2.10 -28.08 3.26
CA GLY A 68 1.76 -29.48 3.04
C GLY A 68 1.88 -30.35 4.27
N LEU A 69 1.41 -31.58 4.11
CA LEU A 69 1.51 -32.65 5.10
C LEU A 69 2.48 -33.70 4.56
N TYR A 70 3.51 -33.96 5.34
CA TYR A 70 4.54 -34.95 5.07
C TYR A 70 4.51 -36.00 6.16
N LYS A 71 4.93 -37.21 5.82
CA LYS A 71 5.03 -38.33 6.75
C LYS A 71 6.44 -38.88 6.71
N CYS A 72 7.05 -38.99 7.89
CA CYS A 72 8.32 -39.68 8.05
C CYS A 72 8.05 -41.08 8.61
N ASN A 73 8.62 -42.10 7.96
CA ASN A 73 8.48 -43.49 8.40
C ASN A 73 9.25 -43.71 9.71
N ALA A 74 8.89 -44.76 10.47
CA ALA A 74 9.67 -45.13 11.64
C ALA A 74 11.03 -45.74 11.20
N PRO A 75 12.12 -45.53 11.95
CA PRO A 75 13.36 -46.26 11.71
C PRO A 75 13.07 -47.76 11.86
N LYS A 76 13.71 -48.60 11.02
CA LYS A 76 13.43 -50.06 10.94
C LYS A 76 13.60 -50.81 12.27
N GLU A 77 14.24 -50.22 13.28
CA GLU A 77 14.49 -50.78 14.60
C GLU A 77 13.46 -50.43 15.68
N GLN A 78 12.47 -49.57 15.39
CA GLN A 78 11.50 -49.14 16.39
C GLN A 78 10.07 -49.17 15.83
N ASP A 79 9.14 -49.56 16.69
CA ASP A 79 7.75 -49.95 16.42
C ASP A 79 7.12 -49.28 15.17
N SER A 80 6.73 -50.12 14.18
CA SER A 80 6.19 -49.73 12.87
C SER A 80 4.92 -48.86 12.93
N ASN A 81 4.37 -48.68 14.13
CA ASN A 81 3.16 -47.90 14.38
C ASN A 81 3.42 -46.42 14.70
N SER A 82 4.67 -46.03 14.95
CA SER A 82 5.02 -44.63 15.21
C SER A 82 5.22 -43.85 13.90
N LYS A 83 4.11 -43.53 13.23
CA LYS A 83 4.12 -42.65 12.04
C LYS A 83 4.19 -41.20 12.50
N ILE A 84 5.22 -40.47 12.07
CA ILE A 84 5.35 -39.04 12.35
C ILE A 84 4.77 -38.26 11.18
N PHE A 85 3.84 -37.37 11.49
CA PHE A 85 3.24 -36.45 10.54
C PHE A 85 3.81 -35.05 10.79
N LEU A 86 4.28 -34.40 9.73
CA LEU A 86 4.81 -33.05 9.72
C LEU A 86 3.89 -32.16 8.88
N GLN A 87 3.33 -31.12 9.49
CA GLN A 87 2.56 -30.11 8.77
C GLN A 87 3.42 -28.86 8.57
N VAL A 88 3.80 -28.60 7.32
CA VAL A 88 4.54 -27.41 6.92
C VAL A 88 3.54 -26.32 6.56
N TYR A 89 3.68 -25.15 7.18
CA TYR A 89 2.81 -24.00 6.93
C TYR A 89 3.63 -22.71 6.84
N TYR A 90 4.06 -22.36 5.62
CA TYR A 90 4.65 -21.05 5.36
C TYR A 90 3.59 -20.05 4.91
N ARG A 91 3.65 -18.85 5.49
CA ARG A 91 2.89 -17.68 5.06
C ARG A 91 3.83 -16.49 4.95
N MET A 92 4.40 -16.34 3.78
CA MET A 92 5.13 -15.17 3.35
C MET A 92 4.17 -14.19 2.69
N CYS A 93 4.52 -12.92 2.78
CA CYS A 93 3.63 -11.81 2.51
C CYS A 93 4.37 -10.85 1.57
N GLN A 94 4.52 -11.23 0.29
CA GLN A 94 5.35 -10.46 -0.66
C GLN A 94 4.86 -9.01 -0.87
N ASN A 95 3.57 -8.76 -0.73
CA ASN A 95 2.96 -7.44 -0.91
C ASN A 95 2.06 -7.04 0.27
N CYS A 96 2.39 -7.54 1.47
CA CYS A 96 1.69 -7.11 2.67
C CYS A 96 2.38 -5.84 3.17
N VAL A 97 1.67 -4.71 3.06
CA VAL A 97 2.14 -3.42 3.57
C VAL A 97 1.66 -3.30 5.01
N GLU A 98 2.59 -3.15 5.95
CA GLU A 98 2.24 -2.74 7.30
C GLU A 98 1.75 -1.29 7.26
N LEU A 99 0.46 -1.10 7.48
CA LEU A 99 -0.14 0.22 7.48
C LEU A 99 -0.04 0.83 8.87
N ASP A 100 1.05 1.56 9.11
CA ASP A 100 1.14 2.40 10.31
C ASP A 100 0.16 3.57 10.23
N SER A 101 -0.31 3.99 11.40
CA SER A 101 -1.19 5.14 11.59
C SER A 101 -0.66 6.41 10.94
N ALA A 102 0.66 6.65 10.98
CA ALA A 102 1.30 7.78 10.33
C ALA A 102 1.25 7.69 8.79
N THR A 103 1.48 6.51 8.21
CA THR A 103 1.39 6.28 6.77
C THR A 103 -0.03 6.49 6.26
N LEU A 104 -1.02 5.94 6.98
CA LEU A 104 -2.44 6.15 6.66
C LEU A 104 -2.82 7.63 6.72
N ALA A 105 -2.41 8.33 7.77
CA ALA A 105 -2.65 9.77 7.91
C ALA A 105 -1.98 10.56 6.77
N GLY A 106 -0.75 10.19 6.39
CA GLY A 106 -0.04 10.77 5.26
C GLY A 106 -0.81 10.61 3.95
N ILE A 107 -1.27 9.40 3.64
CA ILE A 107 -2.08 9.11 2.45
C ILE A 107 -3.31 10.00 2.41
N ILE A 108 -4.07 10.08 3.51
CA ILE A 108 -5.29 10.89 3.60
C ILE A 108 -4.99 12.38 3.40
N VAL A 109 -3.96 12.92 4.07
CA VAL A 109 -3.60 14.34 3.94
C VAL A 109 -3.16 14.66 2.52
N THR A 110 -2.36 13.80 1.88
CA THR A 110 -1.93 13.99 0.49
C THR A 110 -3.09 13.95 -0.50
N ASP A 111 -4.07 13.06 -0.29
CA ASP A 111 -5.27 12.97 -1.12
C ASP A 111 -6.16 14.21 -1.00
N ILE A 112 -6.34 14.73 0.21
CA ILE A 112 -7.05 15.99 0.46
C ILE A 112 -6.36 17.15 -0.27
N ILE A 113 -5.04 17.28 -0.15
CA ILE A 113 -4.28 18.34 -0.83
C ILE A 113 -4.41 18.21 -2.35
N ALA A 114 -4.26 17.00 -2.89
CA ALA A 114 -4.39 16.75 -4.33
C ALA A 114 -5.79 17.13 -4.84
N THR A 115 -6.83 16.74 -4.10
CA THR A 115 -8.23 17.08 -4.42
C THR A 115 -8.47 18.59 -4.36
N LEU A 116 -7.92 19.30 -3.37
CA LEU A 116 -8.02 20.75 -3.27
C LEU A 116 -7.31 21.46 -4.44
N LEU A 117 -6.13 20.99 -4.84
CA LEU A 117 -5.42 21.54 -6.00
C LEU A 117 -6.18 21.31 -7.30
N LEU A 118 -6.76 20.13 -7.49
CA LEU A 118 -7.63 19.84 -8.64
C LEU A 118 -8.88 20.73 -8.63
N ALA A 119 -9.53 20.89 -7.47
CA ALA A 119 -10.70 21.76 -7.33
C ALA A 119 -10.36 23.23 -7.64
N LEU A 120 -9.24 23.76 -7.15
CA LEU A 120 -8.76 25.10 -7.48
C LEU A 120 -8.41 25.22 -8.97
N GLY A 121 -7.80 24.20 -9.57
CA GLY A 121 -7.52 24.17 -11.00
C GLY A 121 -8.79 24.28 -11.85
N VAL A 122 -9.82 23.50 -11.52
CA VAL A 122 -11.13 23.55 -12.19
C VAL A 122 -11.82 24.89 -11.94
N TYR A 123 -11.78 25.41 -10.72
CA TYR A 123 -12.36 26.70 -10.36
C TYR A 123 -11.73 27.85 -11.15
N CYS A 124 -10.40 27.89 -11.24
CA CYS A 124 -9.66 28.88 -12.02
C CYS A 124 -9.93 28.73 -13.52
N PHE A 125 -9.98 27.50 -14.04
CA PHE A 125 -10.27 27.24 -15.46
C PHE A 125 -11.69 27.72 -15.84
N ALA A 126 -12.71 27.33 -15.08
CA ALA A 126 -14.09 27.76 -15.31
C ALA A 126 -14.27 29.28 -15.09
N GLY A 127 -13.57 29.86 -14.12
CA GLY A 127 -13.60 31.30 -13.86
C GLY A 127 -12.98 32.13 -15.00
N HIS A 128 -11.96 31.59 -15.68
CA HIS A 128 -11.32 32.27 -16.81
C HIS A 128 -12.18 32.27 -18.08
N GLU A 129 -13.11 31.33 -18.23
CA GLU A 129 -14.07 31.33 -19.35
C GLU A 129 -15.24 32.31 -19.14
N MET A 130 -15.48 32.77 -17.90
CA MET A 130 -16.59 33.71 -17.56
C MET A 130 -16.13 35.12 -17.18
N GLY A 131 -14.82 35.37 -17.15
CA GLY A 131 -14.22 36.60 -16.63
C GLY A 131 -13.32 37.30 -17.65
N ARG A 132 -13.87 37.76 -18.78
CA ARG A 132 -13.23 38.82 -19.55
C ARG A 132 -13.15 40.04 -18.62
N PHE A 133 -12.02 40.23 -17.94
CA PHE A 133 -11.61 41.48 -17.28
C PHE A 133 -11.45 42.66 -18.30
N SER A 134 -12.22 42.66 -19.39
CA SER A 134 -12.26 43.70 -20.43
C SER A 134 -12.92 44.99 -19.95
N ARG A 135 -13.66 45.00 -18.84
CA ARG A 135 -14.41 46.20 -18.43
C ARG A 135 -13.50 47.35 -17.97
N ALA A 136 -12.26 47.08 -17.58
CA ALA A 136 -11.28 48.12 -17.21
C ALA A 136 -10.33 48.49 -18.37
N ALA A 137 -10.10 47.58 -19.32
CA ALA A 137 -9.23 47.83 -20.48
C ALA A 137 -9.99 48.52 -21.63
N ASP A 138 -11.26 48.17 -21.86
CA ASP A 138 -12.07 48.77 -22.92
C ASP A 138 -12.47 50.24 -22.62
N THR A 139 -12.48 50.65 -21.35
CA THR A 139 -12.72 52.05 -21.00
C THR A 139 -11.49 52.91 -21.26
N GLN A 140 -10.27 52.40 -21.03
CA GLN A 140 -9.04 53.17 -21.19
C GLN A 140 -8.69 53.48 -22.65
N ASP A 141 -9.09 52.65 -23.61
CA ASP A 141 -8.86 52.94 -25.04
C ASP A 141 -9.94 53.86 -25.64
N LEU A 142 -11.18 53.82 -25.10
CA LEU A 142 -12.24 54.77 -25.44
C LEU A 142 -12.01 56.17 -24.81
N LEU A 143 -11.53 56.22 -23.57
CA LEU A 143 -11.26 57.47 -22.84
C LEU A 143 -10.08 58.28 -23.41
N ARG A 144 -9.14 57.63 -24.12
CA ARG A 144 -8.01 58.36 -24.75
C ARG A 144 -8.47 59.26 -25.91
N ASN A 145 -9.66 59.02 -26.45
CA ASN A 145 -10.27 59.83 -27.50
C ASN A 145 -11.41 60.74 -27.01
N ASP A 146 -11.75 60.72 -25.72
CA ASP A 146 -12.82 61.55 -25.13
C ASP A 146 -12.47 63.05 -25.06
N GLN A 147 -11.23 63.43 -25.40
CA GLN A 147 -10.87 64.84 -25.61
C GLN A 147 -11.22 65.36 -27.01
N LEU A 148 -11.61 64.48 -27.95
CA LEU A 148 -11.90 64.83 -29.34
C LEU A 148 -13.42 64.96 -29.62
N TYR A 149 -14.27 64.47 -28.73
CA TYR A 149 -15.72 64.63 -28.83
C TYR A 149 -16.20 65.68 -27.84
N GLN A 150 -16.71 66.78 -28.39
CA GLN A 150 -17.32 67.84 -27.61
C GLN A 150 -18.55 67.27 -26.89
N PRO A 151 -18.66 67.35 -25.55
CA PRO A 151 -19.83 66.86 -24.84
C PRO A 151 -21.06 67.58 -25.39
N LEU A 152 -22.11 66.82 -25.73
CA LEU A 152 -23.42 67.36 -26.09
C LEU A 152 -24.00 68.07 -24.84
N ARG A 153 -23.53 69.28 -24.61
CA ARG A 153 -24.11 70.21 -23.65
C ARG A 153 -25.42 70.69 -24.25
N ASP A 154 -26.46 70.73 -23.42
CA ASP A 154 -27.80 71.22 -23.79
C ASP A 154 -27.70 72.51 -24.61
N ARG A 155 -27.86 72.38 -25.93
CA ARG A 155 -27.74 73.50 -26.87
C ARG A 155 -29.07 74.24 -26.86
N ASN A 156 -29.26 75.09 -25.86
CA ASN A 156 -30.42 75.97 -25.75
C ASN A 156 -30.36 77.19 -26.70
N ASP A 157 -29.44 77.20 -27.68
CA ASP A 157 -29.21 78.33 -28.59
C ASP A 157 -29.67 78.04 -30.04
N GLY A 158 -30.70 77.21 -30.21
CA GLY A 158 -31.36 77.00 -31.50
C GLY A 158 -32.42 78.07 -31.75
N GLN A 159 -32.45 78.65 -32.95
CA GLN A 159 -33.49 79.61 -33.38
C GLN A 159 -34.92 79.01 -33.30
N TYR A 160 -35.04 77.69 -33.14
CA TYR A 160 -36.29 76.94 -32.96
C TYR A 160 -36.55 76.47 -31.52
N SER A 161 -35.61 76.67 -30.59
CA SER A 161 -35.75 76.23 -29.18
C SER A 161 -36.76 77.06 -28.38
N ARG A 162 -37.17 78.21 -28.90
CA ARG A 162 -38.15 79.13 -28.27
C ARG A 162 -39.60 78.90 -28.71
N LEU A 163 -39.85 77.93 -29.59
CA LEU A 163 -41.20 77.70 -30.13
C LEU A 163 -42.11 76.87 -29.20
N GLY A 164 -41.58 76.33 -28.10
CA GLY A 164 -42.32 75.47 -27.17
C GLY A 164 -42.71 76.08 -25.82
N GLU A 165 -42.25 77.29 -25.50
CA GLU A 165 -42.32 77.83 -24.12
C GLU A 165 -43.64 78.54 -23.78
N ASN A 166 -44.58 78.63 -24.73
CA ASN A 166 -45.78 79.45 -24.60
C ASN A 166 -47.05 78.67 -24.21
N TRP A 167 -46.94 77.38 -23.86
CA TRP A 167 -48.10 76.62 -23.41
C TRP A 167 -48.41 76.93 -21.94
N ALA A 168 -49.31 77.91 -21.76
CA ALA A 168 -49.92 78.26 -20.49
C ALA A 168 -50.51 77.03 -19.80
N ARG A 169 -49.90 76.61 -18.70
CA ARG A 169 -50.51 75.66 -17.76
C ARG A 169 -50.93 76.43 -16.52
N ASN A 170 -52.24 76.69 -16.46
CA ASN A 170 -52.91 77.36 -15.35
C ASN A 170 -52.61 76.69 -14.01
N LYS A 171 -52.61 77.56 -13.00
CA LYS A 171 -52.36 77.38 -11.56
C LYS A 171 -53.07 76.19 -10.92
#